data_AF-A0A0B7AN15-F1
#
_entry.id   AF-A0A0B7AN15-F1
#
_cell.length_a   1.000
_cell.length_b   1.000
_cell.length_c   1.000
_cell.angle_alpha   90.00
_cell.angle_beta   90.00
_cell.angle_gamma   90.00
#
_symmetry.space_group_name_H-M   'P 1'
#
loop_
_entity.id
_entity.type
_entity.pdbx_description
1 polymer ?
#
loop_
_entity_poly.entity_id
_entity_poly.type
_entity_poly.pdbx_seq_one_letter_code
_entity_poly.pdbx_strand_id
1 'polypeptide(L)'
;TITNIHGIRTGLFTPDMAFENIVKKQIRRLKEPSLHCVDLVITELSSVVRKSTEKMSRYPRLREETERIVSTRIREQEQVAKQQIMQLIDIQLSYMNTNHEDFIGFANAQQKSENTSKRKVGNQVIRKGWLSLHNVSFIKGGSKDFWFVLT
;
A
#
# COMPACT_ATOMS: atom_id res chain seq x y z
N THR A 1 12.72 6.12 -15.40
CA THR A 1 13.14 4.70 -15.34
C THR A 1 12.43 3.85 -16.39
N ILE A 2 12.35 4.32 -17.64
CA ILE A 2 11.74 3.62 -18.79
C ILE A 2 12.74 3.64 -19.96
N THR A 3 13.99 3.29 -19.68
CA THR A 3 15.05 3.22 -20.72
C THR A 3 15.73 1.85 -20.75
N ASN A 4 15.53 1.03 -19.70
CA ASN A 4 16.35 -0.18 -19.51
C ASN A 4 15.73 -1.46 -20.09
N ILE A 5 14.56 -1.37 -20.74
CA ILE A 5 13.87 -2.54 -21.30
C ILE A 5 14.02 -2.58 -22.83
N HIS A 6 14.37 -1.46 -23.46
CA HIS A 6 14.48 -1.35 -24.91
C HIS A 6 15.88 -0.85 -25.26
N GLY A 7 16.67 -1.71 -25.88
CA GLY A 7 17.74 -1.23 -26.75
C GLY A 7 17.18 -0.43 -27.94
N ILE A 8 17.97 -0.30 -29.00
CA ILE A 8 17.83 0.61 -30.16
C ILE A 8 16.60 0.35 -31.09
N ARG A 9 15.54 -0.34 -30.64
CA ARG A 9 14.30 -0.55 -31.42
C ARG A 9 13.09 0.01 -30.68
N THR A 10 12.43 0.98 -31.32
CA THR A 10 11.11 1.50 -30.94
C THR A 10 10.03 0.47 -31.26
N GLY A 11 9.76 -0.44 -30.32
CA GLY A 11 8.67 -1.40 -30.39
C GLY A 11 7.51 -0.97 -29.51
N LEU A 12 6.34 -0.79 -30.11
CA LEU A 12 5.06 -0.35 -29.51
C LEU A 12 4.42 -1.36 -28.52
N PHE A 13 5.21 -2.23 -27.88
CA PHE A 13 4.77 -3.29 -26.95
C PHE A 13 5.56 -3.26 -25.61
N THR A 14 6.34 -2.21 -25.37
CA THR A 14 7.00 -1.90 -24.10
C THR A 14 6.10 -1.73 -22.86
N PRO A 15 4.83 -1.27 -22.95
CA PRO A 15 4.07 -0.90 -21.75
C PRO A 15 3.78 -2.07 -20.80
N ASP A 16 3.46 -3.26 -21.34
CA ASP A 16 2.94 -4.37 -20.54
C ASP A 16 4.01 -4.98 -19.63
N MET A 17 5.21 -5.22 -20.15
CA MET A 17 6.33 -5.72 -19.34
C MET A 17 6.84 -4.69 -18.33
N ALA A 18 6.81 -3.39 -18.66
CA ALA A 18 7.19 -2.33 -17.72
C ALA A 18 6.19 -2.21 -16.57
N PHE A 19 4.89 -2.23 -16.90
CA PHE A 19 3.80 -2.25 -15.94
C PHE A 19 3.88 -3.49 -15.04
N GLU A 20 4.01 -4.67 -15.63
CA GLU A 20 4.13 -5.93 -14.91
C GLU A 20 5.30 -5.93 -13.92
N ASN A 21 6.47 -5.48 -14.36
CA ASN A 21 7.64 -5.43 -13.49
C ASN A 21 7.44 -4.48 -12.31
N ILE A 22 6.81 -3.31 -12.52
CA ILE A 22 6.53 -2.35 -11.45
C ILE A 22 5.50 -2.94 -10.47
N VAL A 23 4.40 -3.50 -10.98
CA VAL A 23 3.35 -4.09 -10.15
C VAL A 23 3.88 -5.27 -9.34
N LYS A 24 4.59 -6.21 -9.98
CA LYS A 24 5.24 -7.32 -9.26
C LYS A 24 6.24 -6.82 -8.23
N LYS A 25 6.98 -5.73 -8.50
CA LYS A 25 7.88 -5.12 -7.50
C LYS A 25 7.10 -4.59 -6.30
N GLN A 26 5.93 -3.98 -6.49
CA GLN A 26 5.09 -3.53 -5.37
C GLN A 26 4.47 -4.69 -4.60
N ILE A 27 3.94 -5.71 -5.28
CA ILE A 27 3.35 -6.90 -4.63
C ILE A 27 4.38 -7.60 -3.74
N ARG A 28 5.64 -7.75 -4.20
CA ARG A 28 6.71 -8.35 -3.38
C ARG A 28 6.95 -7.61 -2.06
N ARG A 29 6.69 -6.31 -1.99
CA ARG A 29 6.85 -5.51 -0.75
C ARG A 29 5.80 -5.84 0.31
N LEU A 30 4.72 -6.54 -0.05
CA LEU A 30 3.69 -6.97 0.91
C LEU A 30 4.14 -8.14 1.79
N LYS A 31 5.19 -8.88 1.37
CA LYS A 31 5.69 -10.04 2.11
C LYS A 31 6.06 -9.70 3.56
N GLU A 32 6.96 -8.73 3.73
CA GLU A 32 7.45 -8.35 5.05
C GLU A 32 6.34 -7.89 6.02
N PRO A 33 5.47 -6.93 5.66
CA PRO A 33 4.40 -6.51 6.56
C PRO A 33 3.37 -7.63 6.84
N SER A 34 3.10 -8.52 5.89
CA SER A 34 2.20 -9.65 6.12
C SER A 34 2.79 -10.67 7.10
N LEU A 35 4.08 -11.00 7.00
CA LEU A 35 4.75 -11.88 7.97
C LEU A 35 4.84 -11.24 9.35
N HIS A 36 5.16 -9.94 9.40
CA HIS A 36 5.20 -9.19 10.65
C HIS A 36 3.83 -9.17 11.35
N CYS A 37 2.74 -9.07 10.59
CA CYS A 37 1.38 -9.16 11.15
C CYS A 37 1.15 -10.51 11.85
N VAL A 38 1.64 -11.62 11.29
CA VAL A 38 1.57 -12.93 11.95
C VAL A 38 2.35 -12.91 13.27
N ASP A 39 3.56 -12.38 13.29
CA ASP A 39 4.38 -12.32 14.51
C ASP A 39 3.69 -11.54 15.65
N LEU A 40 3.03 -10.43 15.31
CA LEU A 40 2.24 -9.65 16.26
C LEU A 40 1.08 -10.48 16.82
N VAL A 41 0.34 -11.18 15.96
CA VAL A 41 -0.77 -12.05 16.38
C VAL A 41 -0.29 -13.19 17.28
N ILE A 42 0.85 -13.82 16.97
CA ILE A 42 1.43 -14.90 17.79
C ILE A 42 1.87 -14.39 19.17
N THR A 43 2.42 -13.17 19.22
CA THR A 43 2.79 -12.51 20.47
C THR A 43 1.56 -12.29 21.35
N GLU A 44 0.48 -11.75 20.78
CA GLU A 44 -0.78 -11.53 21.50
C GLU A 44 -1.44 -12.85 21.92
N LEU A 45 -1.49 -13.87 21.06
CA LEU A 45 -2.01 -15.19 21.42
C LEU A 45 -1.24 -15.81 22.58
N SER A 46 0.09 -15.70 22.58
CA SER A 46 0.93 -16.20 23.67
C SER A 46 0.63 -15.48 25.00
N SER A 47 0.40 -14.17 24.94
CA SER A 47 -0.01 -13.36 26.10
C SER A 47 -1.38 -13.81 26.66
N VAL A 48 -2.36 -14.02 25.78
CA VAL A 48 -3.70 -14.50 26.16
C VAL A 48 -3.64 -15.88 26.81
N VAL A 49 -2.79 -16.80 26.30
CA VAL A 49 -2.62 -18.14 26.88
C VAL A 49 -2.03 -18.04 28.30
N ARG A 50 -0.99 -17.23 28.50
CA ARG A 50 -0.41 -17.00 29.83
C ARG A 50 -1.44 -16.46 30.82
N LYS A 51 -2.17 -15.42 30.43
CA LYS A 51 -3.24 -14.83 31.26
C LYS A 51 -4.36 -15.82 31.57
N SER A 52 -4.70 -16.68 30.62
CA SER A 52 -5.77 -17.68 30.79
C SER A 52 -5.34 -18.81 31.73
N THR A 53 -4.09 -19.26 31.65
CA THR A 53 -3.53 -20.33 32.47
C THR A 53 -3.29 -19.92 33.93
N GLU A 54 -3.24 -18.62 34.25
CA GLU A 54 -3.21 -18.13 35.64
C GLU A 54 -4.40 -18.63 36.48
N LYS A 55 -5.56 -18.85 35.84
CA LYS A 55 -6.75 -19.42 36.51
C LYS A 55 -6.56 -20.88 36.94
N MET A 56 -5.53 -21.56 36.44
CA MET A 56 -5.17 -22.94 36.77
C MET A 56 -4.07 -23.02 37.84
N SER A 57 -3.75 -21.91 38.52
CA SER A 57 -2.70 -21.83 39.55
C SER A 57 -2.82 -22.88 40.66
N ARG A 58 -4.04 -23.34 40.97
CA ARG A 58 -4.30 -24.40 41.96
C ARG A 58 -3.75 -25.78 41.54
N TYR A 59 -3.52 -26.01 40.25
CA TYR A 59 -3.01 -27.27 39.69
C TYR A 59 -1.76 -27.01 38.84
N PRO A 60 -0.58 -26.86 39.46
CA PRO A 60 0.64 -26.44 38.75
C PRO A 60 1.04 -27.34 37.58
N ARG A 61 0.94 -28.67 37.74
CA ARG A 61 1.25 -29.64 36.68
C ARG A 61 0.29 -29.53 35.48
N LEU A 62 -1.00 -29.31 35.76
CA LEU A 62 -2.00 -29.13 34.70
C LEU A 62 -1.75 -27.83 33.94
N ARG A 63 -1.41 -26.76 34.65
CA ARG A 63 -1.08 -25.45 34.08
C ARG A 63 0.09 -25.58 33.10
N GLU A 64 1.18 -26.20 33.54
CA GLU A 64 2.40 -26.39 32.75
C GLU A 64 2.12 -27.20 31.48
N GLU A 65 1.42 -28.34 31.59
CA GLU A 65 1.10 -29.16 30.43
C GLU A 65 0.15 -28.46 29.45
N THR A 66 -0.82 -27.71 29.97
CA THR A 66 -1.74 -26.93 29.13
C THR A 66 -0.98 -25.85 28.36
N GLU A 67 -0.13 -25.08 29.05
CA GLU A 67 0.69 -24.03 28.42
C GLU A 67 1.63 -24.62 27.37
N ARG A 68 2.26 -25.77 27.66
CA ARG A 68 3.15 -26.48 26.73
C ARG A 68 2.41 -26.94 25.47
N ILE A 69 1.26 -27.61 25.61
CA ILE A 69 0.48 -28.13 24.48
C ILE A 69 -0.01 -26.98 23.60
N VAL A 70 -0.61 -25.95 24.20
CA VAL A 70 -1.16 -24.82 23.45
C VAL A 70 -0.04 -24.02 22.77
N SER A 71 1.07 -23.76 23.46
CA SER A 71 2.22 -23.04 22.88
C SER A 71 2.85 -23.80 21.71
N THR A 72 2.94 -25.13 21.83
CA THR A 72 3.42 -26.00 20.73
C THR A 72 2.49 -25.87 19.52
N ARG A 73 1.18 -25.94 19.75
CA ARG A 73 0.19 -25.81 18.67
C ARG A 73 0.23 -24.44 18.00
N ILE A 74 0.38 -23.37 18.76
CA ILE A 74 0.50 -22.00 18.22
C ILE A 74 1.71 -21.91 17.29
N ARG A 75 2.88 -22.43 17.68
CA ARG A 75 4.09 -22.44 16.85
C ARG A 75 3.92 -23.25 15.56
N GLU A 76 3.27 -24.41 15.63
CA GLU A 76 2.95 -25.19 14.42
C GLU A 76 2.06 -24.40 13.46
N GLN A 77 1.01 -23.75 13.99
CA GLN A 77 0.08 -22.96 13.18
C GLN A 77 0.69 -21.69 12.61
N GLU A 78 1.62 -21.06 13.34
CA GLU A 78 2.42 -19.94 12.84
C GLU A 78 3.14 -20.30 11.54
N GLN A 79 3.82 -21.45 11.50
CA GLN A 79 4.57 -21.88 10.31
C GLN A 79 3.64 -22.13 9.12
N VAL A 80 2.50 -22.79 9.36
CA VAL A 80 1.48 -23.03 8.33
C VAL A 80 0.92 -21.71 7.79
N ALA A 81 0.59 -20.76 8.67
CA ALA A 81 0.07 -19.45 8.26
C ALA A 81 1.09 -18.65 7.45
N LYS A 82 2.36 -18.61 7.88
CA LYS A 82 3.44 -17.95 7.14
C LYS A 82 3.63 -18.58 5.76
N GLN A 83 3.60 -19.91 5.66
CA GLN A 83 3.69 -20.61 4.38
C GLN A 83 2.51 -20.29 3.46
N GLN A 84 1.28 -20.25 4.00
CA GLN A 84 0.09 -19.91 3.22
C GLN A 84 0.14 -18.46 2.70
N ILE A 85 0.58 -17.51 3.53
CA ILE A 85 0.78 -16.11 3.11
C ILE A 85 1.79 -16.03 1.97
N MET A 86 2.91 -16.75 2.09
CA MET A 86 3.93 -16.82 1.03
C MET A 86 3.33 -17.34 -0.29
N GLN A 87 2.55 -18.43 -0.22
CA GLN A 87 1.86 -18.98 -1.40
C GLN A 87 0.87 -18.00 -2.01
N LEU A 88 0.08 -17.28 -1.19
CA LEU A 88 -0.86 -16.28 -1.69
C LEU A 88 -0.14 -15.15 -2.44
N ILE A 89 1.02 -14.69 -1.94
CA ILE A 89 1.84 -13.69 -2.62
C ILE A 89 2.37 -14.24 -3.95
N ASP A 90 2.85 -15.48 -3.97
CA ASP A 90 3.35 -16.13 -5.18
C ASP A 90 2.24 -16.27 -6.25
N ILE A 91 1.00 -16.58 -5.83
CA ILE A 91 -0.17 -16.60 -6.72
C ILE A 91 -0.36 -15.22 -7.36
N GLN A 92 -0.37 -14.14 -6.57
CA GLN A 92 -0.52 -12.76 -7.09
C GLN A 92 0.64 -12.35 -8.03
N LEU A 93 1.83 -12.93 -7.85
CA LEU A 93 2.98 -12.69 -8.74
C LEU A 93 2.95 -13.52 -10.02
N SER A 94 2.26 -14.66 -10.00
CA SER A 94 2.18 -15.59 -11.14
C SER A 94 1.25 -15.08 -12.25
N TYR A 95 0.18 -14.39 -11.88
CA TYR A 95 -0.80 -13.87 -12.84
C TYR A 95 -1.38 -12.53 -12.37
N MET A 96 -1.39 -11.55 -13.26
CA MET A 96 -2.07 -10.26 -13.03
C MET A 96 -3.37 -10.22 -13.82
N ASN A 97 -4.48 -10.11 -13.12
CA ASN A 97 -5.79 -10.00 -13.75
C ASN A 97 -6.07 -8.57 -14.24
N THR A 98 -5.79 -8.31 -15.52
CA THR A 98 -6.11 -7.02 -16.17
C THR A 98 -7.58 -6.88 -16.57
N ASN A 99 -8.40 -7.92 -16.39
CA ASN A 99 -9.84 -7.86 -16.65
C ASN A 99 -10.65 -7.48 -15.40
N HIS A 100 -9.98 -7.22 -14.27
CA HIS A 100 -10.62 -6.80 -13.03
C HIS A 100 -11.34 -5.46 -13.20
N GLU A 101 -12.54 -5.30 -12.63
CA GLU A 101 -13.37 -4.10 -12.81
C GLU A 101 -12.69 -2.80 -12.34
N ASP A 102 -11.91 -2.88 -11.26
CA ASP A 102 -11.10 -1.76 -10.77
C ASP A 102 -9.90 -1.42 -11.65
N PHE A 103 -9.53 -2.30 -12.58
CA PHE A 103 -8.42 -2.04 -13.49
C PHE A 103 -8.86 -1.11 -14.62
N ILE A 104 -8.64 0.19 -14.42
CA ILE A 104 -8.83 1.19 -15.47
C ILE A 104 -7.63 1.10 -16.42
N GLY A 105 -7.75 0.24 -17.44
CA GLY A 105 -6.75 0.13 -18.52
C GLY A 105 -6.62 1.42 -19.34
N PHE A 106 -5.60 1.47 -20.21
CA PHE A 106 -5.28 2.65 -21.04
C PHE A 106 -6.49 3.20 -21.83
N ALA A 107 -7.34 2.33 -22.38
CA ALA A 107 -8.53 2.72 -23.15
C ALA A 107 -9.57 3.50 -22.31
N ASN A 108 -9.80 3.08 -21.07
CA ASN A 108 -10.78 3.72 -20.18
C ASN A 108 -10.20 4.97 -19.48
N ALA A 109 -8.87 5.03 -19.34
CA ALA A 109 -8.18 6.21 -18.79
C ALA A 109 -8.23 7.42 -19.75
N GLN A 110 -8.06 7.20 -21.06
CA GLN A 110 -8.24 8.26 -22.07
C GLN A 110 -9.69 8.77 -22.11
N GLN A 111 -10.68 7.88 -22.05
CA GLN A 111 -12.09 8.29 -22.04
C GLN A 111 -12.49 9.10 -20.79
N LYS A 112 -11.93 8.79 -19.62
CA LYS A 112 -12.12 9.62 -18.40
C LYS A 112 -11.49 11.01 -18.54
N SER A 113 -10.33 11.12 -19.20
CA SER A 113 -9.71 12.41 -19.52
C SER A 113 -10.59 13.24 -20.46
N GLU A 114 -11.15 12.62 -21.51
CA GLU A 114 -12.02 13.31 -22.48
C GLU A 114 -13.37 13.73 -21.90
N ASN A 115 -13.96 12.93 -21.00
CA ASN A 115 -15.18 13.32 -20.30
C ASN A 115 -14.97 14.48 -19.30
N THR A 116 -13.74 14.69 -18.83
CA THR A 116 -13.38 15.86 -18.01
C THR A 116 -13.28 17.13 -18.85
N SER A 117 -12.90 17.02 -20.13
CA SER A 117 -12.84 18.14 -21.09
C SER A 117 -14.22 18.71 -21.49
N LYS A 118 -15.32 18.04 -21.14
CA LYS A 118 -16.69 18.58 -21.32
C LYS A 118 -17.17 19.47 -20.16
N ARG A 119 -16.42 19.57 -19.06
CA ARG A 119 -16.68 20.62 -18.06
C ARG A 119 -16.08 21.91 -18.58
N LYS A 120 -16.93 22.94 -18.77
CA LYS A 120 -16.50 24.32 -19.10
C LYS A 120 -15.22 24.63 -18.32
N VAL A 121 -14.18 25.06 -19.03
CA VAL A 121 -12.89 25.53 -18.50
C VAL A 121 -13.14 26.83 -17.71
N GLY A 122 -13.85 26.72 -16.60
CA GLY A 122 -14.21 27.81 -15.72
C GLY A 122 -13.78 27.44 -14.32
N ASN A 123 -12.74 28.12 -13.85
CA ASN A 123 -12.24 28.13 -12.47
C ASN A 123 -11.59 26.81 -11.98
N GLN A 124 -10.80 26.12 -12.80
CA GLN A 124 -9.97 25.02 -12.28
C GLN A 124 -8.73 25.58 -11.59
N VAL A 125 -8.69 25.49 -10.26
CA VAL A 125 -7.50 25.89 -9.49
C VAL A 125 -6.30 25.02 -9.90
N ILE A 126 -5.35 25.62 -10.62
CA ILE A 126 -4.08 25.03 -11.05
C ILE A 126 -3.10 24.95 -9.87
N ARG A 127 -3.04 26.00 -9.04
CA ARG A 127 -2.09 26.07 -7.91
C ARG A 127 -2.57 27.05 -6.84
N LYS A 128 -2.31 26.73 -5.58
CA LYS A 128 -2.53 27.63 -4.44
C LYS A 128 -1.25 27.81 -3.64
N GLY A 129 -1.03 29.01 -3.09
CA GLY A 129 0.15 29.27 -2.27
C GLY A 129 0.25 30.72 -1.81
N TRP A 130 1.07 30.93 -0.80
CA TRP A 130 1.46 32.26 -0.33
C TRP A 130 2.41 32.89 -1.34
N LEU A 131 2.09 34.10 -1.81
CA LEU A 131 3.05 34.96 -2.49
C LEU A 131 3.11 36.31 -1.80
N SER A 132 4.34 36.82 -1.65
CA SER A 132 4.59 38.18 -1.17
C SER A 132 4.44 39.14 -2.34
N LEU A 133 3.52 40.09 -2.21
CA LEU A 133 3.45 41.23 -3.12
C LEU A 133 4.19 42.41 -2.49
N HIS A 134 5.24 42.85 -3.18
CA HIS A 134 5.93 44.10 -2.87
C HIS A 134 5.24 45.26 -3.60
N ASN A 135 5.10 46.41 -2.93
CA ASN A 135 4.55 47.68 -3.46
C ASN A 135 3.04 47.68 -3.79
N VAL A 136 2.19 47.10 -2.93
CA VAL A 136 0.73 47.02 -3.18
C VAL A 136 -0.01 48.37 -3.08
N SER A 137 0.64 49.48 -2.68
CA SER A 137 0.11 50.85 -2.84
C SER A 137 1.19 51.91 -2.63
N PHE A 138 1.17 52.97 -3.45
CA PHE A 138 2.12 54.10 -3.47
C PHE A 138 2.21 54.94 -2.17
N ILE A 139 1.35 54.71 -1.17
CA ILE A 139 1.26 55.59 0.03
C ILE A 139 1.77 54.91 1.31
N LYS A 140 2.11 53.61 1.30
CA LYS A 140 2.83 52.97 2.42
C LYS A 140 3.51 51.69 1.93
N GLY A 141 4.78 51.82 1.56
CA GLY A 141 5.62 50.72 1.10
C GLY A 141 5.80 49.67 2.19
N GLY A 142 5.32 48.47 1.93
CA GLY A 142 5.58 47.28 2.72
C GLY A 142 5.22 46.03 1.90
N SER A 143 5.99 44.96 2.07
CA SER A 143 5.64 43.66 1.49
C SER A 143 4.49 43.05 2.27
N LYS A 144 3.48 42.52 1.57
CA LYS A 144 2.39 41.77 2.19
C LYS A 144 2.22 40.43 1.49
N ASP A 145 2.11 39.38 2.29
CA ASP A 145 1.82 38.04 1.80
C ASP A 145 0.32 37.87 1.60
N PHE A 146 -0.06 37.36 0.43
CA PHE A 146 -1.43 37.01 0.12
C PHE A 146 -1.51 35.54 -0.27
N TRP A 147 -2.67 34.93 -0.01
CA TRP A 147 -2.97 33.58 -0.44
C TRP A 147 -3.55 33.61 -1.86
N PHE A 148 -2.76 33.15 -2.83
CA PHE A 148 -3.17 33.13 -4.22
C PHE A 148 -3.79 31.80 -4.60
N VAL A 149 -4.78 31.90 -5.47
CA VAL A 149 -5.42 30.79 -6.14
C VAL A 149 -5.30 31.07 -7.64
N LEU A 150 -4.41 30.34 -8.31
CA LEU A 150 -4.24 30.38 -9.75
C LEU A 150 -5.28 29.45 -10.36
N THR A 151 -6.20 29.99 -11.15
CA THR A 151 -7.25 29.26 -11.89
C THR A 151 -7.02 29.28 -13.39
#